data_AF-A0A829GLC4-F1
#
_entry.id   AF-A0A829GLC4-F1
#
_cell.length_a   1.000
_cell.length_b   1.000
_cell.length_c   1.000
_cell.angle_alpha   90.00
_cell.angle_beta   90.00
_cell.angle_gamma   90.00
#
_symmetry.space_group_name_H-M   'P 1'
#
loop_
_entity.id
_entity.type
_entity.pdbx_description
1 polymer ?
#
loop_
_entity_poly.entity_id
_entity_poly.type
_entity_poly.pdbx_seq_one_letter_code
_entity_poly.pdbx_strand_id
1 'polypeptide(L)'
;RLVLEKLAPDFSTIKLNGDTYTIENGCFATVDQADPYKLLPEEQEVIDSLVESFTHSEKLHRHMDFLLDHGSMYLRYNRNLLLHGCVPVDEDGNFIGLTIKGTTYTGRQLFDMLEANLRLAYSQPTENADLATDLMWYLWTGPNSPLFGKHDMTTFERYFISDPKAHVEGRNPYYHLRKDPEFIKKILAEFVLDPEVGHVINGHTPVKKGTDPIMANNKMIVIDGGFSKPYQKTTGIGGYTLLDNSYGMQLVTHQPFTTKADAIANLTDIISTRRVVETEARRRTVAETDIGTELQDEVEVLKRRLGELREED
;
A
#
# COMPACT_ATOMS: atom_id res chain seq x y z
N ARG A 1 -0.17 10.95 -15.87
CA ARG A 1 0.19 12.36 -16.14
C ARG A 1 1.16 12.39 -17.31
N LEU A 2 0.84 13.17 -18.34
CA LEU A 2 1.68 13.41 -19.52
C LEU A 2 2.28 14.83 -19.39
N VAL A 3 3.57 15.00 -19.69
CA VAL A 3 4.31 16.27 -19.51
C VAL A 3 5.24 16.64 -20.67
N LEU A 4 5.61 15.71 -21.55
CA LEU A 4 6.53 15.97 -22.65
C LEU A 4 5.97 17.00 -23.64
N GLU A 5 4.64 17.08 -23.82
CA GLU A 5 3.99 18.10 -24.64
C GLU A 5 4.17 19.53 -24.11
N LYS A 6 4.67 19.69 -22.88
CA LYS A 6 4.87 20.98 -22.22
C LYS A 6 6.30 21.49 -22.37
N LEU A 7 7.19 20.71 -23.01
CA LEU A 7 8.55 21.11 -23.33
C LEU A 7 8.54 22.21 -24.40
N ALA A 8 9.47 23.14 -24.29
CA ALA A 8 9.73 24.11 -25.35
C ALA A 8 10.28 23.42 -26.61
N PRO A 9 10.14 24.01 -27.81
CA PRO A 9 10.59 23.41 -29.07
C PRO A 9 12.09 23.07 -29.14
N ASP A 10 12.91 23.72 -28.32
CA ASP A 10 14.35 23.48 -28.21
C ASP A 10 14.70 22.53 -27.03
N PHE A 11 13.68 22.00 -26.35
CA PHE A 11 13.77 21.17 -25.15
C PHE A 11 14.57 21.77 -23.98
N SER A 12 14.84 23.08 -24.00
CA SER A 12 15.65 23.74 -22.97
C SER A 12 14.85 24.10 -21.71
N THR A 13 13.53 24.20 -21.84
CA THR A 13 12.62 24.59 -20.76
C THR A 13 11.32 23.81 -20.82
N ILE A 14 10.60 23.76 -19.70
CA ILE A 14 9.27 23.15 -19.58
C ILE A 14 8.34 24.06 -18.78
N LYS A 15 7.06 24.12 -19.17
CA LYS A 15 6.03 24.84 -18.40
C LYS A 15 5.20 23.89 -17.55
N LEU A 16 5.31 24.01 -16.23
CA LEU A 16 4.58 23.17 -15.26
C LEU A 16 3.91 24.06 -14.22
N ASN A 17 2.62 23.81 -13.95
CA ASN A 17 1.86 24.47 -12.88
C ASN A 17 1.92 26.01 -12.90
N GLY A 18 2.02 26.61 -14.10
CA GLY A 18 2.10 28.07 -14.28
C GLY A 18 3.53 28.65 -14.23
N ASP A 19 4.52 27.86 -13.81
CA ASP A 19 5.93 28.23 -13.78
C ASP A 19 6.68 27.68 -15.00
N THR A 20 7.83 28.30 -15.32
CA THR A 20 8.75 27.84 -16.36
C THR A 20 10.06 27.40 -15.73
N TYR A 21 10.49 26.18 -16.04
CA TYR A 21 11.69 25.57 -15.49
C TYR A 21 12.70 25.27 -16.59
N THR A 22 13.98 25.49 -16.29
CA THR A 22 15.08 25.03 -17.15
C THR A 22 15.24 23.51 -17.01
N ILE A 23 15.44 22.83 -18.13
CA ILE A 23 15.75 21.42 -18.20
C ILE A 23 17.25 21.20 -17.97
N GLU A 24 17.60 20.29 -17.07
CA GLU A 24 18.95 19.81 -16.84
C GLU A 24 19.10 18.36 -17.32
N ASN A 25 20.24 18.04 -17.95
CA ASN A 25 20.54 16.69 -18.46
C ASN A 25 19.45 16.12 -19.40
N GLY A 26 18.82 16.98 -20.20
CA GLY A 26 17.78 16.57 -21.13
C GLY A 26 18.27 15.51 -22.12
N CYS A 27 17.51 14.44 -22.30
CA CYS A 27 17.80 13.33 -23.20
C CYS A 27 16.67 13.11 -24.22
N PHE A 28 16.16 14.20 -24.80
CA PHE A 28 14.96 14.21 -25.64
C PHE A 28 15.26 14.11 -27.15
N ALA A 29 16.41 13.56 -27.53
CA ALA A 29 16.86 13.55 -28.92
C ALA A 29 15.93 12.77 -29.89
N THR A 30 15.19 11.79 -29.39
CA THR A 30 14.24 10.97 -30.16
C THR A 30 12.79 11.44 -30.03
N VAL A 31 12.52 12.50 -29.25
CA VAL A 31 11.15 13.00 -29.02
C VAL A 31 10.72 13.90 -30.17
N ASP A 32 9.63 13.54 -30.84
CA ASP A 32 8.97 14.40 -31.82
C ASP A 32 8.05 15.41 -31.10
N GLN A 33 8.30 16.71 -31.27
CA GLN A 33 7.47 17.76 -30.66
C GLN A 33 6.00 17.70 -31.11
N ALA A 34 5.72 17.22 -32.33
CA ALA A 34 4.37 17.09 -32.84
C ALA A 34 3.61 15.89 -32.25
N ASP A 35 4.34 14.85 -31.85
CA ASP A 35 3.79 13.63 -31.25
C ASP A 35 4.77 13.06 -30.20
N PRO A 36 4.90 13.71 -29.03
CA PRO A 36 6.01 13.47 -28.10
C PRO A 36 5.94 12.12 -27.37
N TYR A 37 4.85 11.37 -27.57
CA TYR A 37 4.64 10.04 -26.99
C TYR A 37 4.77 8.92 -28.00
N LYS A 38 4.98 9.26 -29.28
CA LYS A 38 5.23 8.27 -30.30
C LYS A 38 6.62 7.70 -30.16
N LEU A 39 6.67 6.39 -29.96
CA LEU A 39 7.92 5.64 -29.96
C LEU A 39 8.42 5.46 -31.39
N LEU A 40 9.75 5.49 -31.53
CA LEU A 40 10.41 4.99 -32.74
C LEU A 40 10.16 3.48 -32.89
N PRO A 41 10.24 2.91 -34.10
CA PRO A 41 10.09 1.46 -34.31
C PRO A 41 11.02 0.65 -33.40
N GLU A 42 12.27 1.08 -33.24
CA GLU A 42 13.27 0.41 -32.40
C GLU A 42 12.95 0.54 -30.89
N GLU A 43 12.37 1.66 -30.46
CA GLU A 43 11.91 1.86 -29.09
C GLU A 43 10.68 0.98 -28.80
N GLN A 44 9.76 0.87 -29.76
CA GLN A 44 8.61 -0.01 -29.67
C GLN A 44 9.02 -1.49 -29.56
N GLU A 45 10.01 -1.94 -30.35
CA GLU A 45 10.56 -3.30 -30.25
C GLU A 45 11.09 -3.62 -28.84
N VAL A 46 11.74 -2.65 -28.18
CA VAL A 46 12.21 -2.81 -26.79
C VAL A 46 11.03 -2.92 -25.82
N ILE A 47 10.02 -2.06 -25.96
CA ILE A 47 8.83 -2.11 -25.10
C ILE A 47 8.08 -3.43 -25.29
N ASP A 48 7.87 -3.88 -26.52
CA ASP A 48 7.19 -5.14 -26.82
C ASP A 48 7.96 -6.33 -26.23
N SER A 49 9.29 -6.35 -26.38
CA SER A 49 10.16 -7.37 -25.77
C SER A 49 10.06 -7.37 -24.24
N LEU A 50 9.98 -6.20 -23.59
CA LEU A 50 9.80 -6.11 -22.14
C LEU A 50 8.42 -6.62 -21.72
N VAL A 51 7.37 -6.19 -22.42
CA VAL A 51 5.99 -6.65 -22.17
C VAL A 51 5.92 -8.17 -22.30
N GLU A 52 6.47 -8.75 -23.37
CA GLU A 52 6.51 -10.20 -23.57
C GLU A 52 7.26 -10.92 -22.43
N SER A 53 8.42 -10.40 -22.03
CA SER A 53 9.22 -10.96 -20.94
C SER A 53 8.48 -10.99 -19.60
N PHE A 54 7.73 -9.94 -19.27
CA PHE A 54 6.98 -9.87 -18.01
C PHE A 54 5.69 -10.70 -18.06
N THR A 55 4.94 -10.63 -19.16
CA THR A 55 3.64 -11.31 -19.34
C THR A 55 3.76 -12.81 -19.63
N HIS A 56 4.95 -13.33 -19.91
CA HIS A 56 5.19 -14.78 -20.07
C HIS A 56 6.07 -15.36 -18.95
N SER A 57 6.38 -14.56 -17.92
CA SER A 57 7.19 -15.03 -16.80
C SER A 57 6.35 -15.88 -15.84
N GLU A 58 6.50 -17.20 -15.94
CA GLU A 58 5.85 -18.15 -15.02
C GLU A 58 6.05 -17.80 -13.55
N LYS A 59 7.27 -17.38 -13.17
CA LYS A 59 7.57 -17.05 -11.77
C LYS A 59 6.80 -15.83 -11.30
N LEU A 60 6.68 -14.81 -12.16
CA LEU A 60 5.90 -13.62 -11.81
C LEU A 60 4.42 -13.97 -11.71
N HIS A 61 3.89 -14.73 -12.68
CA HIS A 61 2.49 -15.17 -12.65
C HIS A 61 2.17 -15.94 -11.39
N ARG A 62 2.98 -16.95 -11.03
CA ARG A 62 2.76 -17.73 -9.80
C ARG A 62 2.79 -16.87 -8.53
N HIS A 63 3.65 -15.85 -8.47
CA HIS A 63 3.65 -14.93 -7.33
C HIS A 63 2.42 -14.01 -7.33
N MET A 64 2.00 -13.52 -8.50
CA MET A 64 0.81 -12.68 -8.63
C MET A 64 -0.47 -13.45 -8.33
N ASP A 65 -0.58 -14.70 -8.79
CA ASP A 65 -1.68 -15.61 -8.49
C ASP A 65 -1.81 -15.80 -6.97
N PHE A 66 -0.70 -16.10 -6.28
CA PHE A 66 -0.69 -16.20 -4.83
C PHE A 66 -1.14 -14.90 -4.14
N LEU A 67 -0.67 -13.75 -4.61
CA LEU A 67 -1.04 -12.45 -4.05
C LEU A 67 -2.51 -12.11 -4.30
N LEU A 68 -3.11 -12.54 -5.40
CA LEU A 68 -4.52 -12.34 -5.64
C LEU A 68 -5.36 -13.34 -4.85
N ASP A 69 -4.97 -14.61 -4.79
CA ASP A 69 -5.71 -15.64 -4.05
C ASP A 69 -5.78 -15.35 -2.55
N HIS A 70 -4.71 -14.79 -1.97
CA HIS A 70 -4.62 -14.58 -0.52
C HIS A 70 -4.50 -13.12 -0.07
N GLY A 71 -4.16 -12.21 -0.98
CA GLY A 71 -4.07 -10.79 -0.69
C GLY A 71 -5.43 -10.10 -0.75
N SER A 72 -5.47 -8.93 -0.12
CA SER A 72 -6.65 -8.05 -0.07
C SER A 72 -6.16 -6.61 0.02
N MET A 73 -6.94 -5.64 -0.47
CA MET A 73 -6.58 -4.22 -0.37
C MET A 73 -6.56 -3.72 1.08
N TYR A 74 -7.31 -4.39 1.96
CA TYR A 74 -7.25 -4.23 3.41
C TYR A 74 -7.58 -5.57 4.09
N LEU A 75 -7.08 -5.78 5.30
CA LEU A 75 -7.42 -6.98 6.06
C LEU A 75 -7.97 -6.59 7.43
N ARG A 76 -9.10 -7.19 7.80
CA ARG A 76 -9.59 -7.16 9.18
C ARG A 76 -9.16 -8.45 9.81
N TYR A 77 -8.38 -8.38 10.89
CA TYR A 77 -7.87 -9.56 11.54
C TYR A 77 -7.74 -9.37 13.04
N ASN A 78 -8.39 -10.22 13.83
CA ASN A 78 -8.37 -10.21 15.29
C ASN A 78 -8.64 -8.82 15.88
N ARG A 79 -9.70 -8.16 15.39
CA ARG A 79 -10.13 -6.80 15.74
C ARG A 79 -9.26 -5.66 15.20
N ASN A 80 -8.19 -5.97 14.47
CA ASN A 80 -7.29 -4.97 13.88
C ASN A 80 -7.61 -4.73 12.40
N LEU A 81 -7.30 -3.53 11.93
CA LEU A 81 -7.33 -3.16 10.51
C LEU A 81 -5.91 -3.06 9.97
N LEU A 82 -5.59 -3.83 8.93
CA LEU A 82 -4.32 -3.77 8.24
C LEU A 82 -4.50 -3.04 6.90
N LEU A 83 -3.70 -2.00 6.69
CA LEU A 83 -3.71 -1.15 5.49
C LEU A 83 -2.30 -1.01 4.91
N HIS A 84 -2.17 -1.07 3.59
CA HIS A 84 -0.87 -0.79 2.95
C HIS A 84 -0.58 0.72 2.92
N GLY A 85 -1.27 1.50 2.09
CA GLY A 85 -1.01 2.92 1.86
C GLY A 85 -1.76 3.85 2.83
N CYS A 86 -2.93 4.34 2.42
CA CYS A 86 -3.75 5.27 3.19
C CYS A 86 -5.25 5.04 2.95
N VAL A 87 -6.09 5.62 3.81
CA VAL A 87 -7.53 5.81 3.51
C VAL A 87 -7.72 7.22 2.95
N PRO A 88 -8.24 7.39 1.72
CA PRO A 88 -8.42 8.72 1.14
C PRO A 88 -9.38 9.60 1.95
N VAL A 89 -8.87 10.71 2.45
CA VAL A 89 -9.65 11.71 3.21
C VAL A 89 -9.31 13.14 2.79
N ASP A 90 -10.20 14.08 3.13
CA ASP A 90 -9.92 15.52 3.11
C ASP A 90 -9.22 16.00 4.39
N GLU A 91 -8.93 17.30 4.47
CA GLU A 91 -8.24 17.93 5.62
C GLU A 91 -9.06 17.84 6.93
N ASP A 92 -10.39 17.74 6.84
CA ASP A 92 -11.29 17.56 7.98
C ASP A 92 -11.47 16.07 8.36
N GLY A 93 -10.79 15.17 7.64
CA GLY A 93 -10.85 13.73 7.84
C GLY A 93 -12.14 13.07 7.34
N ASN A 94 -12.90 13.71 6.46
CA ASN A 94 -14.03 13.09 5.77
C ASN A 94 -13.54 12.20 4.64
N PHE A 95 -14.19 11.06 4.46
CA PHE A 95 -13.82 10.13 3.41
C PHE A 95 -14.10 10.72 2.04
N ILE A 96 -13.09 10.71 1.19
CA ILE A 96 -13.19 11.07 -0.22
C ILE A 96 -12.91 9.84 -1.07
N GLY A 97 -13.11 9.94 -2.38
CA GLY A 97 -12.88 8.80 -3.26
C GLY A 97 -13.18 9.09 -4.71
N LEU A 98 -13.94 8.21 -5.34
CA LEU A 98 -14.18 8.22 -6.78
C LEU A 98 -15.66 8.19 -7.11
N THR A 99 -16.07 9.01 -8.08
CA THR A 99 -17.40 8.92 -8.68
C THR A 99 -17.30 8.19 -10.02
N ILE A 100 -17.91 7.01 -10.09
CA ILE A 100 -17.93 6.17 -11.29
C ILE A 100 -19.38 5.93 -11.68
N LYS A 101 -19.74 6.29 -12.92
CA LYS A 101 -21.10 6.14 -13.47
C LYS A 101 -22.20 6.72 -12.55
N GLY A 102 -21.93 7.84 -11.88
CA GLY A 102 -22.87 8.53 -10.98
C GLY A 102 -22.89 8.03 -9.54
N THR A 103 -22.17 6.95 -9.21
CA THR A 103 -22.03 6.44 -7.84
C THR A 103 -20.69 6.88 -7.27
N THR A 104 -20.73 7.51 -6.09
CA THR A 104 -19.52 7.90 -5.35
C THR A 104 -19.14 6.82 -4.35
N TYR A 105 -17.92 6.31 -4.46
CA TYR A 105 -17.34 5.32 -3.56
C TYR A 105 -16.32 6.01 -2.65
N THR A 106 -16.50 5.87 -1.34
CA THR A 106 -15.62 6.42 -0.30
C THR A 106 -15.37 5.37 0.78
N GLY A 107 -14.38 5.61 1.66
CA GLY A 107 -14.14 4.75 2.82
C GLY A 107 -13.94 3.29 2.41
N ARG A 108 -14.58 2.35 3.11
CA ARG A 108 -14.46 0.91 2.83
C ARG A 108 -15.00 0.56 1.44
N GLN A 109 -16.10 1.16 1.00
CA GLN A 109 -16.71 0.86 -0.30
C GLN A 109 -15.78 1.17 -1.47
N LEU A 110 -14.89 2.17 -1.33
CA LEU A 110 -13.86 2.45 -2.32
C LEU A 110 -12.87 1.29 -2.45
N PHE A 111 -12.41 0.73 -1.33
CA PHE A 111 -11.50 -0.42 -1.35
C PHE A 111 -12.18 -1.65 -1.96
N ASP A 112 -13.41 -1.96 -1.54
CA ASP A 112 -14.18 -3.10 -2.05
C ASP A 112 -14.37 -3.01 -3.58
N MET A 113 -14.72 -1.82 -4.09
CA MET A 113 -14.90 -1.57 -5.51
C MET A 113 -13.59 -1.68 -6.29
N LEU A 114 -12.50 -1.09 -5.79
CA LEU A 114 -11.20 -1.15 -6.43
C LEU A 114 -10.65 -2.57 -6.46
N GLU A 115 -10.83 -3.35 -5.39
CA GLU A 115 -10.38 -4.74 -5.32
C GLU A 115 -11.15 -5.62 -6.31
N ALA A 116 -12.47 -5.47 -6.39
CA ALA A 116 -13.28 -6.21 -7.34
C ALA A 116 -12.82 -5.96 -8.80
N ASN A 117 -12.51 -4.70 -9.13
CA ASN A 117 -12.00 -4.34 -10.46
C ASN A 117 -10.56 -4.83 -10.69
N LEU A 118 -9.69 -4.76 -9.68
CA LEU A 118 -8.33 -5.31 -9.75
C LEU A 118 -8.37 -6.81 -10.09
N ARG A 119 -9.22 -7.58 -9.39
CA ARG A 119 -9.39 -9.02 -9.62
C ARG A 119 -9.99 -9.30 -11.00
N LEU A 120 -10.97 -8.49 -11.43
CA LEU A 120 -11.58 -8.60 -12.75
C LEU A 120 -10.54 -8.39 -13.86
N ALA A 121 -9.78 -7.29 -13.80
CA ALA A 121 -8.73 -6.97 -14.76
C ALA A 121 -7.69 -8.09 -14.85
N TYR A 122 -7.24 -8.62 -13.70
CA TYR A 122 -6.29 -9.73 -13.70
C TYR A 122 -6.86 -11.03 -14.29
N SER A 123 -8.14 -11.32 -14.04
CA SER A 123 -8.80 -12.50 -14.60
C SER A 123 -9.05 -12.42 -16.12
N GLN A 124 -8.97 -11.22 -16.71
CA GLN A 124 -9.27 -10.95 -18.11
C GLN A 124 -8.12 -10.16 -18.78
N PRO A 125 -6.90 -10.72 -18.87
CA PRO A 125 -5.71 -9.99 -19.28
C PRO A 125 -5.70 -9.55 -20.77
N THR A 126 -6.66 -10.00 -21.56
CA THR A 126 -6.82 -9.61 -22.97
C THR A 126 -7.70 -8.37 -23.15
N GLU A 127 -8.49 -8.00 -22.15
CA GLU A 127 -9.36 -6.83 -22.18
C GLU A 127 -8.54 -5.60 -21.75
N ASN A 128 -8.18 -4.75 -22.71
CA ASN A 128 -7.24 -3.64 -22.47
C ASN A 128 -7.89 -2.25 -22.46
N ALA A 129 -9.19 -2.16 -22.76
CA ALA A 129 -9.90 -0.89 -22.95
C ALA A 129 -11.21 -0.87 -22.15
N ASP A 130 -11.10 -1.13 -20.85
CA ASP A 130 -12.23 -1.22 -19.95
C ASP A 130 -11.97 -0.50 -18.62
N LEU A 131 -13.04 -0.33 -17.84
CA LEU A 131 -12.96 0.36 -16.55
C LEU A 131 -12.03 -0.38 -15.58
N ALA A 132 -11.99 -1.71 -15.60
CA ALA A 132 -11.19 -2.48 -14.65
C ALA A 132 -9.69 -2.24 -14.88
N THR A 133 -9.26 -2.25 -16.15
CA THR A 133 -7.89 -1.94 -16.56
C THR A 133 -7.52 -0.49 -16.26
N ASP A 134 -8.42 0.46 -16.52
CA ASP A 134 -8.22 1.87 -16.15
C ASP A 134 -8.02 2.04 -14.64
N LEU A 135 -8.79 1.31 -13.82
CA LEU A 135 -8.69 1.37 -12.37
C LEU A 135 -7.41 0.71 -11.83
N MET A 136 -6.88 -0.32 -12.50
CA MET A 136 -5.58 -0.89 -12.17
C MET A 136 -4.46 0.15 -12.35
N TRP A 137 -4.50 0.93 -13.43
CA TRP A 137 -3.57 2.05 -13.62
C TRP A 137 -3.81 3.18 -12.61
N TYR A 138 -5.09 3.49 -12.33
CA TYR A 138 -5.46 4.49 -11.33
C TYR A 138 -4.93 4.14 -9.93
N LEU A 139 -4.90 2.85 -9.55
CA LEU A 139 -4.34 2.44 -8.26
C LEU A 139 -2.88 2.87 -8.09
N TRP A 140 -2.10 2.90 -9.18
CA TRP A 140 -0.70 3.29 -9.16
C TRP A 140 -0.50 4.82 -9.05
N THR A 141 -1.29 5.65 -9.73
CA THR A 141 -1.04 7.11 -9.81
C THR A 141 -2.18 8.03 -9.38
N GLY A 142 -3.33 7.48 -9.02
CA GLY A 142 -4.54 8.24 -8.76
C GLY A 142 -4.47 9.02 -7.45
N PRO A 143 -4.87 10.30 -7.40
CA PRO A 143 -4.75 11.13 -6.21
C PRO A 143 -5.55 10.62 -5.01
N ASN A 144 -6.68 9.94 -5.29
CA ASN A 144 -7.52 9.31 -4.28
C ASN A 144 -7.31 7.78 -4.24
N SER A 145 -6.22 7.26 -4.80
CA SER A 145 -5.88 5.85 -4.67
C SER A 145 -5.42 5.54 -3.24
N PRO A 146 -5.97 4.51 -2.59
CA PRO A 146 -5.47 4.00 -1.31
C PRO A 146 -4.02 3.51 -1.33
N LEU A 147 -3.46 3.20 -2.51
CA LEU A 147 -2.10 2.65 -2.65
C LEU A 147 -1.05 3.70 -3.02
N PHE A 148 -1.46 4.85 -3.55
CA PHE A 148 -0.55 5.91 -3.98
C PHE A 148 -0.33 6.96 -2.89
N GLY A 149 -1.43 7.47 -2.30
CA GLY A 149 -1.39 8.42 -1.17
C GLY A 149 -0.74 9.78 -1.45
N LYS A 150 -0.54 10.12 -2.72
CA LYS A 150 -0.01 11.41 -3.17
C LYS A 150 -0.94 12.00 -4.23
N HIS A 151 -0.88 13.30 -4.43
CA HIS A 151 -1.61 13.96 -5.51
C HIS A 151 -0.94 13.76 -6.87
N ASP A 152 0.39 13.82 -6.88
CA ASP A 152 1.21 13.78 -8.09
C ASP A 152 2.45 12.93 -7.90
N MET A 153 2.97 12.40 -9.01
CA MET A 153 4.30 11.79 -9.09
C MET A 153 5.20 12.76 -9.87
N THR A 154 6.22 13.31 -9.20
CA THR A 154 7.12 14.32 -9.78
C THR A 154 8.43 13.69 -10.27
N THR A 155 8.37 12.48 -10.82
CA THR A 155 9.58 11.75 -11.27
C THR A 155 10.30 12.51 -12.38
N PHE A 156 9.57 13.04 -13.36
CA PHE A 156 10.17 13.85 -14.42
C PHE A 156 10.92 15.05 -13.83
N GLU A 157 10.27 15.80 -12.94
CA GLU A 157 10.86 16.98 -12.31
C GLU A 157 12.10 16.64 -11.49
N ARG A 158 12.10 15.50 -10.77
CA ARG A 158 13.27 15.05 -10.00
C ARG A 158 14.48 14.73 -10.86
N TYR A 159 14.28 14.31 -12.11
CA TYR A 159 15.36 13.95 -13.02
C TYR A 159 15.89 15.16 -13.79
N PHE A 160 14.99 16.07 -14.21
CA PHE A 160 15.31 17.11 -15.19
C PHE A 160 15.18 18.54 -14.68
N ILE A 161 14.74 18.77 -13.44
CA ILE A 161 14.59 20.13 -12.87
C ILE A 161 15.31 20.16 -11.52
N SER A 162 16.23 21.10 -11.34
CA SER A 162 16.95 21.24 -10.07
C SER A 162 16.15 21.94 -8.98
N ASP A 163 15.17 22.77 -9.35
CA ASP A 163 14.33 23.50 -8.40
C ASP A 163 13.47 22.55 -7.53
N PRO A 164 13.72 22.48 -6.20
CA PRO A 164 12.95 21.61 -5.30
C PRO A 164 11.46 21.94 -5.22
N LYS A 165 11.05 23.16 -5.60
CA LYS A 165 9.62 23.54 -5.67
C LYS A 165 8.87 22.64 -6.65
N ALA A 166 9.52 22.19 -7.74
CA ALA A 166 8.93 21.30 -8.73
C ALA A 166 8.82 19.84 -8.24
N HIS A 167 9.43 19.49 -7.10
CA HIS A 167 9.48 18.12 -6.55
C HIS A 167 8.46 17.87 -5.45
N VAL A 168 7.63 18.87 -5.13
CA VAL A 168 6.65 18.78 -4.06
C VAL A 168 5.49 17.91 -4.50
N GLU A 169 5.39 16.73 -3.91
CA GLU A 169 4.25 15.84 -4.07
C GLU A 169 3.32 16.05 -2.88
N GLY A 170 2.16 16.67 -3.13
CA GLY A 170 1.12 16.79 -2.12
C GLY A 170 0.73 15.41 -1.60
N ARG A 171 0.56 15.27 -0.28
CA ARG A 171 0.22 13.99 0.34
C ARG A 171 -1.23 14.00 0.78
N ASN A 172 -1.86 12.83 0.76
CA ASN A 172 -3.19 12.70 1.32
C ASN A 172 -3.20 13.12 2.81
N PRO A 173 -4.18 13.91 3.26
CA PRO A 173 -4.33 14.35 4.66
C PRO A 173 -4.27 13.23 5.70
N TYR A 174 -4.65 12.00 5.32
CA TYR A 174 -4.48 10.78 6.13
C TYR A 174 -3.14 10.72 6.88
N TYR A 175 -2.04 11.08 6.24
CA TYR A 175 -0.71 10.92 6.84
C TYR A 175 -0.44 11.80 8.06
N HIS A 176 -1.10 12.96 8.15
CA HIS A 176 -1.00 13.79 9.35
C HIS A 176 -2.15 13.51 10.33
N LEU A 177 -3.36 13.24 9.83
CA LEU A 177 -4.54 12.90 10.64
C LEU A 177 -4.40 11.57 11.39
N ARG A 178 -3.63 10.60 10.86
CA ARG A 178 -3.40 9.29 11.53
C ARG A 178 -2.71 9.39 12.90
N LYS A 179 -2.30 10.58 13.33
CA LYS A 179 -1.78 10.86 14.68
C LYS A 179 -2.87 11.16 15.70
N ASP A 180 -4.09 11.44 15.26
CA ASP A 180 -5.25 11.74 16.09
C ASP A 180 -6.03 10.44 16.43
N PRO A 181 -6.18 10.10 17.72
CA PRO A 181 -6.98 8.95 18.15
C PRO A 181 -8.42 8.93 17.61
N GLU A 182 -9.10 10.07 17.55
CA GLU A 182 -10.52 10.12 17.14
C GLU A 182 -10.67 9.87 15.64
N PHE A 183 -9.71 10.34 14.85
CA PHE A 183 -9.65 10.00 13.42
C PHE A 183 -9.42 8.49 13.20
N ILE A 184 -8.54 7.87 13.99
CA ILE A 184 -8.32 6.42 13.90
C ILE A 184 -9.58 5.64 14.29
N LYS A 185 -10.31 6.08 15.32
CA LYS A 185 -11.61 5.50 15.68
C LYS A 185 -12.63 5.60 14.55
N LYS A 186 -12.69 6.75 13.86
CA LYS A 186 -13.53 6.94 12.67
C LYS A 186 -13.20 5.94 11.56
N ILE A 187 -11.91 5.69 11.31
CA ILE A 187 -11.46 4.67 10.35
C ILE A 187 -11.90 3.27 10.81
N LEU A 188 -11.67 2.88 12.06
CA LEU A 188 -12.05 1.55 12.56
C LEU A 188 -13.56 1.31 12.38
N ALA A 189 -14.39 2.30 12.71
CA ALA A 189 -15.83 2.23 12.51
C ALA A 189 -16.23 2.06 11.02
N GLU A 190 -15.59 2.81 10.11
CA GLU A 190 -15.83 2.70 8.65
C GLU A 190 -15.54 1.28 8.12
N PHE A 191 -14.54 0.62 8.69
CA PHE A 191 -14.17 -0.75 8.34
C PHE A 191 -14.90 -1.82 9.19
N VAL A 192 -15.95 -1.44 9.92
CA VAL A 192 -16.80 -2.34 10.71
C VAL A 192 -15.99 -3.08 11.78
N LEU A 193 -15.13 -2.35 12.48
CA LEU A 193 -14.37 -2.80 13.64
C LEU A 193 -14.75 -1.96 14.87
N ASP A 194 -14.54 -2.51 16.05
CA ASP A 194 -14.78 -1.80 17.30
C ASP A 194 -13.68 -0.74 17.52
N PRO A 195 -14.04 0.57 17.53
CA PRO A 195 -13.08 1.66 17.67
C PRO A 195 -12.38 1.71 19.02
N GLU A 196 -12.96 1.12 20.07
CA GLU A 196 -12.41 1.21 21.42
C GLU A 196 -11.29 0.21 21.64
N VAL A 197 -11.38 -0.98 21.02
CA VAL A 197 -10.38 -2.06 21.17
C VAL A 197 -9.51 -2.29 19.94
N GLY A 198 -9.93 -1.85 18.75
CA GLY A 198 -9.19 -2.09 17.53
C GLY A 198 -7.96 -1.19 17.35
N HIS A 199 -7.01 -1.67 16.55
CA HIS A 199 -5.85 -0.91 16.10
C HIS A 199 -5.79 -0.87 14.57
N VAL A 200 -5.27 0.23 14.02
CA VAL A 200 -4.88 0.34 12.62
C VAL A 200 -3.38 0.05 12.51
N ILE A 201 -3.04 -0.95 11.70
CA ILE A 201 -1.69 -1.36 11.36
C ILE A 201 -1.43 -0.92 9.92
N ASN A 202 -0.52 0.02 9.71
CA ASN A 202 -0.31 0.65 8.42
C ASN A 202 1.12 0.45 7.90
N GLY A 203 1.24 0.09 6.63
CA GLY A 203 2.51 -0.04 5.92
C GLY A 203 2.94 1.21 5.16
N HIS A 204 3.60 0.97 4.02
CA HIS A 204 3.95 1.91 2.95
C HIS A 204 4.98 3.00 3.26
N THR A 205 4.85 3.70 4.40
CA THR A 205 5.79 4.78 4.78
C THR A 205 6.96 4.24 5.59
N PRO A 206 8.22 4.41 5.12
CA PRO A 206 9.37 3.98 5.89
C PRO A 206 9.46 4.69 7.23
N VAL A 207 9.67 3.94 8.29
CA VAL A 207 9.85 4.47 9.65
C VAL A 207 11.34 4.69 9.86
N LYS A 208 11.72 5.95 10.08
CA LYS A 208 13.13 6.31 10.30
C LYS A 208 13.51 6.08 11.75
N LYS A 209 14.78 5.76 12.00
CA LYS A 209 15.35 5.71 13.35
C LYS A 209 15.05 7.02 14.09
N GLY A 210 14.41 6.92 15.25
CA GLY A 210 14.03 8.06 16.09
C GLY A 210 12.60 8.58 15.88
N THR A 211 11.85 8.10 14.89
CA THR A 211 10.40 8.34 14.80
C THR A 211 9.63 7.26 15.54
N ASP A 212 8.55 7.64 16.24
CA ASP A 212 7.71 6.67 16.94
C ASP A 212 6.80 5.92 15.94
N PRO A 213 6.93 4.59 15.79
CA PRO A 213 6.00 3.79 14.98
C PRO A 213 4.60 3.68 15.60
N ILE A 214 4.45 3.97 16.90
CA ILE A 214 3.18 3.91 17.62
C ILE A 214 2.69 5.33 17.84
N MET A 215 1.47 5.63 17.39
CA MET A 215 0.87 6.97 17.48
C MET A 215 -0.62 6.86 17.78
N ALA A 216 -1.30 8.02 17.86
CA ALA A 216 -2.73 8.09 18.14
C ALA A 216 -3.14 7.31 19.40
N ASN A 217 -2.39 7.52 20.49
CA ASN A 217 -2.62 6.84 21.77
C ASN A 217 -2.67 5.30 21.62
N ASN A 218 -1.65 4.73 20.97
CA ASN A 218 -1.49 3.31 20.64
C ASN A 218 -2.49 2.73 19.63
N LYS A 219 -3.43 3.49 19.09
CA LYS A 219 -4.40 2.99 18.09
C LYS A 219 -3.84 2.88 16.67
N MET A 220 -2.73 3.56 16.38
CA MET A 220 -2.09 3.55 15.07
C MET A 220 -0.67 3.01 15.18
N ILE A 221 -0.38 1.95 14.43
CA ILE A 221 0.91 1.26 14.43
C ILE A 221 1.43 1.24 13.00
N VAL A 222 2.52 1.96 12.75
CA VAL A 222 3.19 1.95 11.45
C VAL A 222 4.28 0.89 11.47
N ILE A 223 4.20 -0.05 10.54
CA ILE A 223 5.19 -1.10 10.35
C ILE A 223 5.87 -0.95 8.98
N ASP A 224 7.18 -1.16 8.94
CA ASP A 224 7.95 -1.12 7.71
C ASP A 224 8.75 -2.42 7.54
N GLY A 225 8.70 -2.98 6.34
CA GLY A 225 9.45 -4.13 5.91
C GLY A 225 10.91 -3.75 5.63
N GLY A 226 11.67 -3.43 6.68
CA GLY A 226 13.09 -3.06 6.59
C GLY A 226 14.05 -4.17 6.15
N PHE A 227 13.53 -5.30 5.65
CA PHE A 227 14.30 -6.41 5.11
C PHE A 227 14.98 -6.07 3.76
N SER A 228 14.53 -5.02 3.07
CA SER A 228 15.13 -4.58 1.82
C SER A 228 16.44 -3.82 2.04
N LYS A 229 17.57 -4.39 1.60
CA LYS A 229 18.92 -3.80 1.76
C LYS A 229 19.02 -2.33 1.30
N PRO A 230 18.44 -1.92 0.15
CA PRO A 230 18.45 -0.51 -0.26
C PRO A 230 17.82 0.45 0.76
N TYR A 231 16.78 0.02 1.47
CA TYR A 231 16.02 0.87 2.38
C TYR A 231 16.66 1.01 3.77
N GLN A 232 17.57 0.11 4.15
CA GLN A 232 18.26 0.17 5.44
C GLN A 232 19.05 1.47 5.66
N LYS A 233 19.55 2.09 4.58
CA LYS A 233 20.21 3.42 4.65
C LYS A 233 19.23 4.52 5.08
N THR A 234 17.97 4.41 4.67
CA THR A 234 16.92 5.40 4.95
C THR A 234 16.28 5.17 6.31
N THR A 235 16.01 3.91 6.67
CA THR A 235 15.34 3.55 7.93
C THR A 235 16.32 3.52 9.11
N GLY A 236 17.58 3.13 8.88
CA GLY A 236 18.58 2.94 9.92
C GLY A 236 18.35 1.70 10.80
N ILE A 237 17.41 0.83 10.41
CA ILE A 237 17.02 -0.41 11.10
C ILE A 237 16.70 -1.51 10.08
N GLY A 238 16.67 -2.76 10.53
CA GLY A 238 16.29 -3.94 9.74
C GLY A 238 14.77 -4.16 9.61
N GLY A 239 13.96 -3.22 10.11
CA GLY A 239 12.50 -3.27 10.06
C GLY A 239 11.84 -3.60 11.39
N TYR A 240 10.52 -3.75 11.35
CA TYR A 240 9.70 -4.08 12.50
C TYR A 240 8.95 -5.40 12.31
N THR A 241 8.79 -6.14 13.40
CA THR A 241 7.83 -7.25 13.48
C THR A 241 6.82 -6.94 14.57
N LEU A 242 5.54 -6.97 14.23
CA LEU A 242 4.46 -6.87 15.20
C LEU A 242 4.04 -8.28 15.62
N LEU A 243 4.08 -8.55 16.92
CA LEU A 243 3.64 -9.79 17.53
C LEU A 243 2.31 -9.54 18.21
N ASP A 244 1.26 -10.24 17.80
CA ASP A 244 -0.05 -10.25 18.45
C ASP A 244 -0.33 -11.66 18.97
N ASN A 245 -0.55 -11.81 20.27
CA ASN A 245 -0.83 -13.09 20.91
C ASN A 245 -1.81 -12.94 22.08
N SER A 246 -2.11 -14.06 22.76
CA SER A 246 -3.12 -14.07 23.83
C SER A 246 -2.85 -13.15 25.02
N TYR A 247 -1.63 -12.60 25.16
CA TYR A 247 -1.23 -11.67 26.21
C TYR A 247 -1.23 -10.19 25.75
N GLY A 248 -1.40 -9.93 24.45
CA GLY A 248 -1.40 -8.59 23.86
C GLY A 248 -0.37 -8.43 22.74
N MET A 249 -0.11 -7.16 22.40
CA MET A 249 0.67 -6.76 21.23
C MET A 249 2.06 -6.23 21.60
N GLN A 250 3.08 -6.68 20.88
CA GLN A 250 4.46 -6.25 21.04
C GLN A 250 5.07 -5.88 19.69
N LEU A 251 5.74 -4.73 19.64
CA LEU A 251 6.51 -4.31 18.49
C LEU A 251 7.99 -4.63 18.72
N VAL A 252 8.57 -5.41 17.82
CA VAL A 252 9.98 -5.80 17.84
C VAL A 252 10.72 -5.02 16.76
N THR A 253 11.77 -4.29 17.15
CA THR A 253 12.64 -3.58 16.21
C THR A 253 13.87 -4.43 15.93
N HIS A 254 14.20 -4.66 14.67
CA HIS A 254 15.38 -5.43 14.27
C HIS A 254 16.52 -4.51 13.85
N GLN A 255 17.76 -4.84 14.24
CA GLN A 255 18.94 -4.20 13.66
C GLN A 255 19.25 -4.80 12.28
N PRO A 256 19.86 -4.03 11.35
CA PRO A 256 20.29 -4.56 10.07
C PRO A 256 21.31 -5.68 10.26
N PHE A 257 21.16 -6.77 9.52
CA PHE A 257 22.20 -7.79 9.43
C PHE A 257 23.25 -7.36 8.40
N THR A 258 24.52 -7.29 8.79
CA THR A 258 25.63 -6.90 7.91
C THR A 258 26.10 -8.09 7.08
N THR A 259 26.97 -8.93 7.63
CA THR A 259 27.44 -10.18 7.00
C THR A 259 27.79 -11.22 8.06
N LYS A 260 27.82 -12.50 7.67
CA LYS A 260 28.28 -13.58 8.55
C LYS A 260 29.71 -13.36 9.06
N ALA A 261 30.62 -12.91 8.19
CA ALA A 261 32.01 -12.67 8.55
C ALA A 261 32.15 -11.55 9.59
N ASP A 262 31.43 -10.44 9.39
CA ASP A 262 31.40 -9.30 10.29
C ASP A 262 30.77 -9.67 11.66
N ALA A 263 29.68 -10.44 11.64
CA ALA A 263 29.02 -10.91 12.86
C ALA A 263 29.93 -11.84 13.70
N ILE A 264 30.66 -12.74 13.04
CA ILE A 264 31.62 -13.62 13.72
C ILE A 264 32.81 -12.82 14.24
N ALA A 265 33.37 -11.91 13.44
CA ALA A 265 34.53 -11.11 13.81
C ALA A 265 34.26 -10.18 15.00
N ASN A 266 33.09 -9.56 15.03
CA ASN A 266 32.69 -8.62 16.08
C ASN A 266 31.88 -9.26 17.20
N LEU A 267 31.63 -10.58 17.13
CA LEU A 267 30.77 -11.32 18.06
C LEU A 267 29.41 -10.64 18.26
N THR A 268 28.86 -10.04 17.20
CA THR A 268 27.60 -9.32 17.25
C THR A 268 26.43 -10.29 17.02
N ASP A 269 25.46 -10.23 17.93
CA ASP A 269 24.20 -10.97 17.82
C ASP A 269 23.08 -10.06 17.25
N ILE A 270 21.97 -10.66 16.80
CA ILE A 270 20.80 -9.92 16.30
C ILE A 270 20.10 -9.28 17.50
N ILE A 271 20.50 -8.06 17.82
CA ILE A 271 19.86 -7.27 18.88
C ILE A 271 18.48 -6.85 18.40
N SER A 272 17.45 -7.34 19.07
CA SER A 272 16.07 -6.89 18.86
C SER A 272 15.54 -6.22 20.12
N THR A 273 15.01 -5.01 20.00
CA THR A 273 14.36 -4.32 21.12
C THR A 273 12.85 -4.56 21.04
N ARG A 274 12.24 -4.92 22.18
CA ARG A 274 10.80 -5.17 22.29
C ARG A 274 10.13 -3.99 22.99
N ARG A 275 9.02 -3.50 22.43
CA ARG A 275 8.15 -2.51 23.04
C ARG A 275 6.74 -3.09 23.15
N VAL A 276 6.16 -3.04 24.34
CA VAL A 276 4.75 -3.38 24.54
C VAL A 276 3.90 -2.29 23.91
N VAL A 277 2.98 -2.69 23.04
CA VAL A 277 1.99 -1.80 22.41
C VAL A 277 0.71 -1.83 23.24
N GLU A 278 0.24 -3.03 23.56
CA GLU A 278 -0.96 -3.28 24.33
C GLU A 278 -0.76 -4.51 25.21
N THR A 279 -1.35 -4.50 26.41
CA THR A 279 -1.42 -5.67 27.28
C THR A 279 -2.88 -6.04 27.47
N GLU A 280 -3.19 -7.30 27.25
CA GLU A 280 -4.54 -7.83 27.45
C GLU A 280 -4.85 -7.92 28.95
N ALA A 281 -5.99 -7.35 29.37
CA ALA A 281 -6.43 -7.40 30.77
C ALA A 281 -6.73 -8.83 31.23
N ARG A 282 -7.16 -9.69 30.29
CA ARG A 282 -7.30 -11.13 30.47
C ARG A 282 -6.81 -11.85 29.23
N ARG A 283 -6.32 -13.07 29.40
CA ARG A 283 -5.86 -13.88 28.26
C ARG A 283 -6.98 -14.05 27.23
N ARG A 284 -6.70 -13.67 25.98
CA ARG A 284 -7.59 -13.91 24.83
C ARG A 284 -7.64 -15.40 24.51
N THR A 285 -8.82 -15.94 24.33
CA THR A 285 -9.02 -17.35 23.94
C THR A 285 -9.15 -17.49 22.43
N VAL A 286 -8.96 -18.71 21.90
CA VAL A 286 -9.13 -18.99 20.46
C VAL A 286 -10.55 -18.66 20.00
N ALA A 287 -11.57 -18.93 20.83
CA ALA A 287 -12.96 -18.61 20.51
C ALA A 287 -13.24 -17.11 20.27
N GLU A 288 -12.32 -16.23 20.66
CA GLU A 288 -12.44 -14.78 20.51
C GLU A 288 -11.62 -14.22 19.34
N THR A 289 -11.02 -15.10 18.53
CA THR A 289 -10.33 -14.77 17.29
C THR A 289 -11.25 -14.99 16.10
N ASP A 290 -10.84 -14.48 14.93
CA ASP A 290 -11.61 -14.67 13.70
C ASP A 290 -11.69 -16.16 13.33
N ILE A 291 -10.56 -16.88 13.43
CA ILE A 291 -10.51 -18.34 13.28
C ILE A 291 -11.46 -19.04 14.27
N GLY A 292 -11.53 -18.58 15.52
CA GLY A 292 -12.46 -19.13 16.50
C GLY A 292 -13.92 -18.97 16.10
N THR A 293 -14.25 -17.84 15.48
CA THR A 293 -15.59 -17.55 14.96
C THR A 293 -15.91 -18.48 13.79
N GLU A 294 -14.99 -18.61 12.83
CA GLU A 294 -15.13 -19.54 11.69
C GLU A 294 -15.36 -20.99 12.15
N LEU A 295 -14.55 -21.47 13.11
CA LEU A 295 -14.69 -22.80 13.67
C LEU A 295 -16.04 -23.00 14.37
N GLN A 296 -16.58 -21.98 15.05
CA GLN A 296 -17.89 -22.06 15.67
C GLN A 296 -19.00 -22.16 14.63
N ASP A 297 -18.93 -21.37 13.56
CA ASP A 297 -19.89 -21.44 12.45
C ASP A 297 -19.88 -22.82 11.77
N GLU A 298 -18.69 -23.39 11.53
CA GLU A 298 -18.55 -24.75 11.01
C GLU A 298 -19.19 -25.79 11.93
N VAL A 299 -18.97 -25.67 13.25
CA VAL A 299 -19.57 -26.56 14.25
C VAL A 299 -21.09 -26.50 14.20
N GLU A 300 -21.68 -25.31 14.08
CA GLU A 300 -23.14 -25.15 13.99
C GLU A 300 -23.71 -25.73 12.68
N VAL A 301 -23.00 -25.58 11.57
CA VAL A 301 -23.37 -26.23 10.29
C VAL A 301 -23.35 -27.75 10.42
N LEU A 302 -22.30 -28.31 11.02
CA LEU A 302 -22.16 -29.76 11.20
C LEU A 302 -23.22 -30.33 12.16
N LYS A 303 -23.54 -29.63 13.26
CA LYS A 303 -24.62 -30.01 14.18
C LYS A 303 -25.97 -30.11 13.49
N ARG A 304 -26.31 -29.11 12.66
CA ARG A 304 -27.56 -29.09 11.89
C ARG A 304 -27.66 -30.28 10.93
N ARG A 305 -26.60 -30.55 10.15
CA ARG A 305 -26.55 -31.70 9.24
C ARG A 305 -26.69 -33.04 9.97
N LEU A 306 -26.06 -33.17 11.14
CA LEU A 306 -26.20 -34.36 11.96
C LEU A 306 -27.62 -34.54 12.51
N GLY A 307 -28.31 -33.43 12.80
CA GLY A 307 -29.73 -33.44 13.18
C GLY A 307 -30.62 -33.94 12.05
N GLU A 308 -30.46 -33.39 10.85
CA GLU A 308 -31.21 -33.77 9.64
C GLU A 308 -31.06 -35.28 9.35
N LEU A 309 -29.82 -35.80 9.39
CA LEU A 309 -29.56 -37.22 9.16
C LEU A 309 -30.17 -38.16 10.22
N ARG A 310 -30.43 -37.66 11.43
CA ARG A 310 -31.05 -38.46 12.51
C ARG A 310 -32.57 -38.44 12.49
N GLU A 311 -33.18 -37.49 11.78
CA GLU A 311 -34.63 -37.44 11.58
C GLU A 311 -35.08 -38.24 10.35
N GLU A 312 -34.15 -38.62 9.46
CA GLU A 312 -34.40 -39.46 8.28
C GLU A 312 -34.33 -40.98 8.57
N ASP A 313 -33.84 -41.38 9.75
CA ASP A 313 -33.79 -42.77 10.27
C ASP A 313 -34.93 -43.09 11.24
#